data_AF-A0A9W6XZG0-F1
#
_entry.id   AF-A0A9W6XZG0-F1
#
_cell.length_a   1.000
_cell.length_b   1.000
_cell.length_c   1.000
_cell.angle_alpha   90.00
_cell.angle_beta   90.00
_cell.angle_gamma   90.00
#
_symmetry.space_group_name_H-M   'P 1'
#
loop_
_entity.id
_entity.type
_entity.pdbx_description
1 polymer ?
#
loop_
_entity_poly.entity_id
_entity_poly.type
_entity_poly.pdbx_seq_one_letter_code
_entity_poly.pdbx_strand_id
1 'polypeptide(L)'
;MADNKSKSKDKDEKKSHPPFDGKNFEEMNRTKKLLYDAMTDEIVKSVKHEQTPFRIVERLKQRYIGKTYFKYAEALTKLRRLRLGQGANEADHLGEVRRLMDHVALLDKLLDDYIKPAMLIGSLSTEYDNVVETFLGSHMPRSATRSKA
;
A
#
# COMPACT_ATOMS: atom_id res chain seq x y z
N MET A 1 -6.00 -29.31 -58.56
CA MET A 1 -4.96 -29.45 -57.53
C MET A 1 -5.21 -28.36 -56.50
N ALA A 2 -5.90 -28.73 -55.43
CA ALA A 2 -6.03 -27.90 -54.24
C ALA A 2 -4.80 -28.20 -53.37
N ASP A 3 -4.17 -27.19 -52.79
CA ASP A 3 -3.58 -27.34 -51.47
C ASP A 3 -3.45 -26.00 -50.77
N ASN A 4 -4.01 -25.98 -49.57
CA ASN A 4 -4.37 -24.83 -48.78
C ASN A 4 -3.22 -24.46 -47.84
N LYS A 5 -2.99 -23.16 -47.74
CA LYS A 5 -2.01 -22.49 -46.88
C LYS A 5 -2.29 -22.81 -45.40
N SER A 6 -1.40 -23.57 -44.76
CA SER A 6 -1.43 -23.82 -43.31
C SER A 6 -1.09 -22.54 -42.54
N LYS A 7 -2.09 -21.97 -41.87
CA LYS A 7 -1.92 -20.92 -40.85
C LYS A 7 -1.96 -21.59 -39.48
N SER A 8 -0.80 -21.77 -38.88
CA SER A 8 -0.64 -22.11 -37.46
C SER A 8 -1.26 -20.99 -36.61
N LYS A 9 -2.34 -21.32 -35.90
CA LYS A 9 -2.84 -20.52 -34.78
C LYS A 9 -2.22 -21.08 -33.51
N ASP A 10 -1.23 -20.38 -32.97
CA ASP A 10 -0.79 -20.56 -31.59
C ASP A 10 -1.99 -20.34 -30.67
N LYS A 11 -2.44 -21.42 -30.05
CA LYS A 11 -3.43 -21.38 -28.97
C LYS A 11 -2.69 -20.99 -27.71
N ASP A 12 -2.89 -19.76 -27.26
CA ASP A 12 -2.65 -19.35 -25.88
C ASP A 12 -3.30 -20.36 -24.93
N GLU A 13 -2.49 -21.22 -24.34
CA GLU A 13 -2.85 -22.07 -23.23
C GLU A 13 -3.24 -21.17 -22.05
N LYS A 14 -4.54 -20.92 -21.91
CA LYS A 14 -5.13 -20.45 -20.66
C LYS A 14 -4.79 -21.48 -19.60
N LYS A 15 -3.69 -21.25 -18.85
CA LYS A 15 -3.34 -21.98 -17.64
C LYS A 15 -4.59 -22.09 -16.78
N SER A 16 -5.12 -23.31 -16.69
CA SER A 16 -6.31 -23.61 -15.91
C SER A 16 -5.97 -23.39 -14.43
N HIS A 17 -6.68 -22.45 -13.82
CA HIS A 17 -6.66 -22.29 -12.38
C HIS A 17 -7.36 -23.52 -11.74
N PRO A 18 -6.92 -23.96 -10.54
CA PRO A 18 -7.35 -25.22 -9.94
C PRO A 18 -8.87 -25.30 -9.73
N PRO A 19 -9.42 -26.53 -9.65
CA PRO A 19 -10.87 -26.78 -9.65
C PRO A 19 -11.54 -26.22 -8.39
N PHE A 20 -12.75 -25.70 -8.59
CA PHE A 20 -13.56 -24.97 -7.61
C PHE A 20 -14.30 -25.95 -6.70
N ASP A 21 -13.93 -25.97 -5.42
CA ASP A 21 -14.72 -26.64 -4.37
C ASP A 21 -15.63 -25.60 -3.69
N GLY A 22 -16.92 -25.88 -3.48
CA GLY A 22 -17.97 -24.88 -3.24
C GLY A 22 -17.76 -23.89 -2.08
N LYS A 23 -16.91 -24.20 -1.09
CA LYS A 23 -16.47 -23.26 -0.05
C LYS A 23 -15.71 -22.04 -0.62
N ASN A 24 -15.06 -22.21 -1.76
CA ASN A 24 -14.27 -21.19 -2.44
C ASN A 24 -15.15 -20.15 -3.17
N PHE A 25 -16.43 -20.46 -3.46
CA PHE A 25 -17.32 -19.55 -4.20
C PHE A 25 -17.85 -18.39 -3.36
N GLU A 26 -18.31 -18.66 -2.15
CA GLU A 26 -18.75 -17.60 -1.23
C GLU A 26 -17.58 -16.71 -0.81
N GLU A 27 -16.43 -17.32 -0.49
CA GLU A 27 -15.21 -16.58 -0.15
C GLU A 27 -14.72 -15.72 -1.33
N MET A 28 -14.76 -16.26 -2.56
CA MET A 28 -14.45 -15.50 -3.76
C MET A 28 -15.39 -14.30 -3.92
N ASN A 29 -16.71 -14.51 -3.83
CA ASN A 29 -17.68 -13.42 -3.98
C ASN A 29 -17.54 -12.37 -2.89
N ARG A 30 -17.28 -12.79 -1.65
CA ARG A 30 -16.96 -11.90 -0.53
C ARG A 30 -15.73 -11.06 -0.84
N THR A 31 -14.67 -11.67 -1.36
CA THR A 31 -13.43 -10.98 -1.75
C THR A 31 -13.68 -9.98 -2.89
N LYS A 32 -14.48 -10.34 -3.90
CA LYS A 32 -14.87 -9.41 -4.98
C LYS A 32 -15.62 -8.21 -4.44
N LYS A 33 -16.55 -8.43 -3.51
CA LYS A 33 -17.32 -7.35 -2.88
C LYS A 33 -16.40 -6.38 -2.13
N LEU A 34 -15.48 -6.88 -1.30
CA LEU A 34 -14.50 -6.04 -0.60
C LEU A 34 -13.64 -5.21 -1.55
N LEU A 35 -13.24 -5.78 -2.69
CA LEU A 35 -12.52 -5.03 -3.72
C LEU A 35 -13.39 -3.91 -4.29
N TYR A 36 -14.64 -4.20 -4.66
CA TYR A 36 -15.54 -3.20 -5.23
C TYR A 36 -15.87 -2.06 -4.26
N ASP A 37 -16.10 -2.38 -2.98
CA ASP A 37 -16.38 -1.40 -1.93
C ASP A 37 -15.22 -0.42 -1.71
N ALA A 38 -13.99 -0.82 -2.04
CA ALA A 38 -12.80 0.03 -1.94
C ALA A 38 -12.56 0.92 -3.17
N MET A 39 -13.43 0.86 -4.18
CA MET A 39 -13.24 1.50 -5.48
C MET A 39 -14.41 2.41 -5.85
N THR A 40 -14.17 3.39 -6.72
CA THR A 40 -15.24 4.21 -7.29
C THR A 40 -16.03 3.43 -8.35
N ASP A 41 -17.28 3.83 -8.59
CA ASP A 41 -18.15 3.21 -9.60
C ASP A 41 -17.51 3.14 -10.99
N GLU A 42 -16.75 4.16 -11.38
CA GLU A 42 -16.04 4.19 -12.67
C GLU A 42 -14.98 3.10 -12.77
N ILE A 43 -14.26 2.85 -11.67
CA ILE A 43 -13.24 1.79 -11.62
C ILE A 43 -13.94 0.44 -11.62
N VAL A 44 -14.99 0.26 -10.80
CA VAL A 44 -15.78 -0.99 -10.74
C VAL A 44 -16.34 -1.35 -12.12
N LYS A 45 -16.92 -0.39 -12.84
CA LYS A 45 -17.45 -0.61 -14.20
C LYS A 45 -16.40 -1.18 -15.17
N SER A 46 -15.11 -0.86 -14.97
CA SER A 46 -14.02 -1.33 -15.84
C SER A 46 -13.56 -2.77 -15.56
N VAL A 47 -13.88 -3.32 -14.38
CA VAL A 47 -13.41 -4.65 -13.93
C VAL A 47 -14.55 -5.59 -13.56
N LYS A 48 -15.81 -5.14 -13.57
CA LYS A 48 -16.99 -5.93 -13.17
C LYS A 48 -17.19 -7.24 -13.96
N HIS A 49 -16.60 -7.32 -15.16
CA HIS A 49 -16.67 -8.49 -16.03
C HIS A 49 -15.67 -9.59 -15.66
N GLU A 50 -14.70 -9.29 -14.79
CA GLU A 50 -13.69 -10.24 -14.37
C GLU A 50 -14.30 -11.29 -13.42
N GLN A 51 -13.96 -12.56 -13.67
CA GLN A 51 -14.58 -13.67 -12.97
C GLN A 51 -14.04 -13.81 -11.54
N THR A 52 -12.74 -13.59 -11.33
CA THR A 52 -12.07 -13.83 -10.04
C THR A 52 -11.46 -12.55 -9.46
N PRO A 53 -11.32 -12.44 -8.12
CA PRO A 53 -10.57 -11.36 -7.47
C PRO A 53 -9.17 -11.18 -8.04
N PHE A 54 -8.48 -12.28 -8.35
CA PHE A 54 -7.15 -12.24 -8.95
C PHE A 54 -7.15 -11.47 -10.27
N ARG A 55 -8.10 -11.77 -11.17
CA ARG A 55 -8.22 -11.09 -12.46
C ARG A 55 -8.58 -9.61 -12.31
N ILE A 56 -9.42 -9.28 -11.33
CA ILE A 56 -9.71 -7.88 -10.97
C ILE A 56 -8.41 -7.14 -10.61
N VAL A 57 -7.63 -7.68 -9.67
CA VAL A 57 -6.37 -7.06 -9.20
C VAL A 57 -5.34 -6.99 -10.32
N GLU A 58 -5.21 -8.04 -11.13
CA GLU A 58 -4.33 -8.06 -12.31
C GLU A 58 -4.69 -6.95 -13.30
N ARG A 59 -5.99 -6.79 -13.61
CA ARG A 59 -6.45 -5.76 -14.54
C ARG A 59 -6.24 -4.35 -14.00
N LEU A 60 -6.48 -4.14 -12.70
CA LEU A 60 -6.15 -2.88 -12.03
C LEU A 60 -4.65 -2.60 -12.13
N LYS A 61 -3.80 -3.58 -11.83
CA LYS A 61 -2.35 -3.44 -11.93
C LYS A 61 -1.93 -3.03 -13.34
N GLN A 62 -2.43 -3.69 -14.38
CA GLN A 62 -2.17 -3.32 -15.78
C GLN A 62 -2.65 -1.90 -16.12
N ARG A 63 -3.81 -1.48 -15.60
CA ARG A 63 -4.37 -0.15 -15.87
C ARG A 63 -3.57 0.99 -15.24
N TYR A 64 -2.91 0.75 -14.11
CA TYR A 64 -2.24 1.77 -13.30
C TYR A 64 -0.72 1.67 -13.27
N ILE A 65 -0.12 0.55 -13.68
CA ILE A 65 1.34 0.41 -13.77
C ILE A 65 1.92 1.51 -14.67
N GLY A 66 3.02 2.12 -14.22
CA GLY A 66 3.66 3.23 -14.94
C GLY A 66 2.97 4.59 -14.81
N LYS A 67 1.73 4.68 -14.32
CA LYS A 67 1.05 5.96 -14.06
C LYS A 67 1.56 6.61 -12.78
N THR A 68 1.54 7.95 -12.75
CA THR A 68 2.01 8.79 -11.64
C THR A 68 1.43 8.37 -10.29
N TYR A 69 0.15 8.00 -10.23
CA TYR A 69 -0.51 7.57 -9.00
C TYR A 69 0.04 6.25 -8.42
N PHE A 70 0.49 5.31 -9.26
CA PHE A 70 1.08 4.07 -8.78
C PHE A 70 2.49 4.31 -8.21
N LYS A 71 3.27 5.16 -8.88
CA LYS A 71 4.57 5.64 -8.38
C LYS A 71 4.42 6.38 -7.06
N TYR A 72 3.38 7.21 -6.93
CA TYR A 72 3.04 7.90 -5.69
C TYR A 72 2.73 6.91 -4.55
N ALA A 73 1.84 5.93 -4.79
CA ALA A 73 1.47 4.94 -3.79
C ALA A 73 2.68 4.09 -3.36
N GLU A 74 3.55 3.74 -4.30
CA GLU A 74 4.80 3.03 -4.03
C GLU A 74 5.76 3.86 -3.16
N ALA A 75 6.00 5.12 -3.52
CA ALA A 75 6.86 6.02 -2.76
C ALA A 75 6.34 6.26 -1.34
N LEU A 76 5.03 6.47 -1.19
CA LEU A 76 4.39 6.63 0.12
C LEU A 76 4.50 5.34 0.96
N THR A 77 4.37 4.17 0.33
CA THR A 77 4.53 2.88 1.02
C THR A 77 5.97 2.67 1.48
N LYS A 78 6.96 3.02 0.66
CA LYS A 78 8.38 2.98 1.04
C LYS A 78 8.65 3.90 2.22
N LEU A 79 8.20 5.15 2.14
CA LEU A 79 8.34 6.14 3.21
C LEU A 79 7.74 5.63 4.53
N ARG A 80 6.52 5.08 4.50
CA ARG A 80 5.85 4.56 5.71
C ARG A 80 6.54 3.36 6.34
N ARG A 81 7.23 2.54 5.53
CA ARG A 81 7.95 1.34 6.00
C ARG A 81 9.38 1.62 6.44
N LEU A 82 9.93 2.78 6.06
CA LEU A 82 11.29 3.16 6.44
C LEU A 82 11.36 3.33 7.96
N ARG A 83 12.31 2.62 8.57
CA ARG A 83 12.56 2.63 10.01
C ARG A 83 14.06 2.66 10.24
N LEU A 84 14.49 3.51 11.17
CA LEU A 84 15.87 3.56 11.62
C LEU A 84 16.19 2.24 12.30
N GLY A 85 17.12 1.48 11.72
CA GLY A 85 17.62 0.25 12.32
C GLY A 85 18.49 0.52 13.54
N GLN A 86 18.57 -0.46 14.44
CA GLN A 86 19.45 -0.36 15.61
C GLN A 86 20.92 -0.22 15.16
N GLY A 87 21.61 0.82 15.65
CA GLY A 87 22.99 1.12 15.28
C GLY A 87 23.19 1.64 13.85
N ALA A 88 22.12 1.95 13.11
CA ALA A 88 22.22 2.57 11.79
C ALA A 88 22.61 4.05 11.89
N ASN A 89 23.19 4.58 10.81
CA ASN A 89 23.55 5.99 10.75
C ASN A 89 22.29 6.87 10.62
N GLU A 90 22.07 7.74 11.59
CA GLU A 90 20.90 8.62 11.65
C GLU A 90 20.86 9.64 10.51
N ALA A 91 22.01 10.19 10.13
CA ALA A 91 22.08 11.19 9.06
C ALA A 91 21.74 10.59 7.71
N ASP A 92 22.25 9.38 7.41
CA ASP A 92 21.91 8.66 6.18
C ASP A 92 20.43 8.31 6.13
N HIS A 93 19.87 7.84 7.26
CA HIS A 93 18.45 7.53 7.38
C HIS A 93 17.58 8.78 7.15
N LEU A 94 17.86 9.88 7.84
CA LEU A 94 17.11 11.14 7.67
C LEU A 94 17.25 11.69 6.25
N GLY A 95 18.42 11.51 5.62
CA GLY A 95 18.65 11.83 4.22
C GLY A 95 17.72 11.06 3.29
N GLU A 96 17.57 9.75 3.51
CA GLU A 96 16.67 8.90 2.73
C GLU A 96 15.18 9.24 2.98
N VAL A 97 14.79 9.50 4.23
CA VAL A 97 13.42 9.95 4.57
C VAL A 97 13.09 11.24 3.83
N ARG A 98 13.99 12.22 3.85
CA ARG A 98 13.83 13.49 3.11
C ARG A 98 13.73 13.25 1.61
N ARG A 99 14.62 12.45 1.02
CA ARG A 99 14.61 12.13 -0.42
C ARG A 99 13.28 11.52 -0.86
N LEU A 100 12.72 10.62 -0.04
CA LEU A 100 11.41 10.02 -0.31
C LEU A 100 10.27 11.02 -0.17
N MET A 101 10.29 11.90 0.84
CA MET A 101 9.30 12.98 0.98
C MET A 101 9.31 13.94 -0.22
N ASP A 102 10.51 14.35 -0.66
CA ASP A 102 10.67 15.22 -1.83
C ASP A 102 10.14 14.53 -3.10
N HIS A 103 10.42 13.23 -3.27
CA HIS A 103 9.89 12.45 -4.38
C HIS A 103 8.36 12.35 -4.35
N VAL A 104 7.75 12.18 -3.16
CA VAL A 104 6.29 12.17 -3.00
C VAL A 104 5.68 13.53 -3.33
N ALA A 105 6.32 14.63 -2.90
CA ALA A 105 5.87 16.00 -3.18
C ALA A 105 5.88 16.34 -4.69
N LEU A 106 6.87 15.84 -5.44
CA LEU A 106 6.95 15.99 -6.90
C LEU A 106 5.81 15.26 -7.65
N LEU A 107 5.13 14.31 -7.02
CA LEU A 107 4.04 13.52 -7.61
C LEU A 107 2.65 14.10 -7.33
N ASP A 108 2.59 15.40 -7.01
CA ASP A 108 1.39 16.26 -7.00
C ASP A 108 0.40 16.00 -5.84
N LYS A 109 0.82 15.28 -4.80
CA LYS A 109 0.12 15.28 -3.51
C LYS A 109 1.06 15.85 -2.44
N LEU A 110 0.83 17.12 -2.10
CA LEU A 110 1.53 17.77 -1.00
C LEU A 110 1.37 16.92 0.26
N LEU A 111 2.49 16.48 0.84
CA LEU A 111 2.50 16.13 2.25
C LEU A 111 2.23 17.46 2.98
N ASP A 112 1.10 17.55 3.68
CA ASP A 112 0.81 18.73 4.47
C ASP A 112 1.89 18.94 5.54
N ASP A 113 1.92 20.14 6.13
CA ASP A 113 2.95 20.54 7.07
C ASP A 113 2.92 19.76 8.40
N TYR A 114 1.84 19.03 8.68
CA TYR A 114 1.72 18.15 9.85
C TYR A 114 2.16 16.71 9.54
N ILE A 115 1.96 16.24 8.30
CA ILE A 115 2.33 14.89 7.88
C ILE A 115 3.86 14.77 7.78
N LYS A 116 4.56 15.80 7.32
CA LYS A 116 6.04 15.78 7.22
C LYS A 116 6.72 15.46 8.58
N PRO A 117 6.47 16.21 9.67
CA PRO A 117 7.05 15.88 10.97
C PRO A 117 6.55 14.53 11.50
N ALA A 118 5.27 14.17 11.27
CA ALA A 118 4.76 12.86 11.69
C ALA A 118 5.48 11.68 10.99
N MET A 119 5.80 11.81 9.69
CA MET A 119 6.55 10.80 8.94
C MET A 119 8.01 10.71 9.42
N LEU A 120 8.64 11.83 9.74
CA LEU A 120 9.99 11.88 10.29
C LEU A 120 10.05 11.14 11.63
N ILE A 121 9.24 11.56 12.61
CA ILE A 121 9.20 10.95 13.94
C ILE A 121 8.83 9.48 13.85
N GLY A 122 7.80 9.14 13.06
CA GLY A 122 7.36 7.77 12.89
C GLY A 122 8.39 6.86 12.20
N SER A 123 9.42 7.42 11.55
CA SER A 123 10.52 6.65 10.94
C SER A 123 11.66 6.35 11.90
N LEU A 124 11.71 6.97 13.08
CA LEU A 124 12.77 6.77 14.05
C LEU A 124 12.64 5.39 14.73
N SER A 125 13.69 5.02 15.47
CA SER A 125 13.67 3.84 16.33
C SER A 125 12.66 4.03 17.46
N THR A 126 12.02 2.94 17.91
CA THR A 126 11.10 2.98 19.07
C THR A 126 11.79 3.40 20.37
N GLU A 127 13.11 3.40 20.41
CA GLU A 127 13.90 3.96 21.51
C GLU A 127 13.60 5.46 21.73
N TYR A 128 13.30 6.19 20.65
CA TYR A 128 12.89 7.60 20.74
C TYR A 128 11.50 7.77 21.37
N ASP A 129 10.58 6.83 21.10
CA ASP A 129 9.23 6.85 21.71
C ASP A 129 9.34 6.72 23.23
N ASN A 130 10.20 5.82 23.71
CA ASN A 130 10.41 5.59 25.14
C ASN A 130 10.98 6.83 25.86
N VAL A 131 11.90 7.57 25.22
CA VAL A 131 12.46 8.81 25.79
C VAL A 131 11.38 9.88 25.92
N VAL A 132 10.52 10.03 24.90
CA VAL A 132 9.41 11.00 24.92
C VAL A 132 8.37 10.60 25.97
N GLU A 133 7.96 9.34 26.04
CA GLU A 133 7.01 8.85 27.04
C GLU A 133 7.54 9.03 28.46
N THR A 134 8.83 8.75 28.68
CA THR A 134 9.49 8.93 29.99
C THR A 134 9.57 10.42 30.37
N PHE A 135 9.90 11.29 29.41
CA PHE A 135 9.93 12.73 29.63
C PHE A 135 8.54 13.29 29.96
N LEU A 136 7.51 12.88 29.23
CA LEU A 136 6.13 13.28 29.51
C LEU A 136 5.64 12.73 30.85
N GLY A 137 5.93 11.47 31.17
CA GLY A 137 5.57 10.86 32.45
C GLY A 137 6.26 11.50 33.66
N SER A 138 7.48 12.02 33.50
CA SER A 138 8.24 12.71 34.56
C SER A 138 7.87 14.17 34.74
N HIS A 139 7.30 14.83 33.73
CA HIS A 139 6.90 16.24 33.77
C HIS A 139 5.39 16.46 33.92
N MET A 140 4.59 15.39 33.96
CA MET A 140 3.19 15.46 34.40
C MET A 140 3.16 15.70 35.92
N PRO A 141 2.54 16.79 36.41
CA PRO A 141 2.42 17.01 37.84
C PRO A 141 1.63 15.88 38.48
N ARG A 142 2.22 15.22 39.48
CA ARG A 142 1.63 14.14 40.29
C ARG A 142 0.33 14.53 41.03
N SER A 143 -0.19 15.74 40.86
CA SER A 143 -1.34 16.27 41.59
C SER A 143 -2.70 15.95 40.97
N ALA A 144 -2.78 15.24 39.83
CA ALA A 144 -4.08 14.86 39.23
C ALA A 144 -4.63 13.50 39.72
N THR A 145 -3.93 12.77 40.60
CA THR A 145 -4.37 11.46 41.11
C THR A 145 -4.37 11.37 42.64
N ARG A 146 -4.80 12.45 43.32
CA ARG A 146 -5.24 12.33 44.71
C ARG A 146 -6.47 13.19 44.99
N SER A 147 -7.59 12.77 44.43
CA SER A 147 -8.91 13.09 44.97
C SER A 147 -9.72 11.80 45.03
N LYS A 148 -9.65 11.13 46.19
CA LYS A 148 -10.72 10.39 46.88
C LYS A 148 -10.10 9.43 47.89
N ALA A 149 -10.04 9.88 49.13
CA ALA A 149 -10.42 9.15 50.33
C ALA A 149 -10.74 10.20 51.39
#